data_AF-A0A7X8DSC2-F1
#
_entry.id   AF-A0A7X8DSC2-F1
#
_cell.length_a   1.000
_cell.length_b   1.000
_cell.length_c   1.000
_cell.angle_alpha   90.00
_cell.angle_beta   90.00
_cell.angle_gamma   90.00
#
_symmetry.space_group_name_H-M   'P 1'
#
loop_
_entity.id
_entity.type
_entity.pdbx_description
1 polymer ?
#
loop_
_entity_poly.entity_id
_entity_poly.type
_entity_poly.pdbx_seq_one_letter_code
_entity_poly.pdbx_strand_id
1 'polypeptide(L)'
;MLNRTEVLKRLLLIRKHIYNKEMLMEQPPSIDDIKIRKELDQLIKDVIGDFLTREDQEAMDKIVLKAVCGDISIEMTLVAIKEIIYGYYQEKQEKKRGNKEELSAYYNNGYR
;
A
#
# COMPACT_ATOMS: atom_id res chain seq x y z
N MET A 1 -11.17 18.95 5.94
CA MET A 1 -10.03 18.16 5.42
C MET A 1 -10.52 16.74 5.18
N LEU A 2 -10.26 16.16 3.99
CA LEU A 2 -10.59 14.75 3.74
C LEU A 2 -9.61 13.87 4.53
N ASN A 3 -10.11 12.80 5.15
CA ASN A 3 -9.28 11.78 5.78
C ASN A 3 -8.46 11.04 4.69
N ARG A 4 -7.20 10.65 4.97
CA ARG A 4 -6.32 9.90 4.06
C ARG A 4 -7.03 8.71 3.41
N THR A 5 -7.84 7.96 4.16
CA THR A 5 -8.62 6.82 3.65
C THR A 5 -9.63 7.23 2.57
N GLU A 6 -10.29 8.37 2.75
CA GLU A 6 -11.27 8.89 1.78
C GLU A 6 -10.58 9.40 0.50
N VAL A 7 -9.39 10.00 0.64
CA VAL A 7 -8.54 10.35 -0.51
C VAL A 7 -8.13 9.10 -1.27
N LEU A 8 -7.60 8.09 -0.58
CA LEU A 8 -7.22 6.81 -1.19
C LEU A 8 -8.40 6.14 -1.92
N LYS A 9 -9.58 6.11 -1.28
CA LYS A 9 -10.81 5.58 -1.87
C LYS A 9 -11.11 6.26 -3.22
N ARG A 10 -11.05 7.59 -3.27
CA ARG A 10 -11.30 8.36 -4.49
C ARG A 10 -10.27 8.10 -5.57
N LEU A 11 -8.98 8.02 -5.21
CA LEU A 11 -7.92 7.71 -6.17
C LEU A 11 -8.10 6.31 -6.80
N LEU A 12 -8.42 5.30 -5.98
CA LEU A 12 -8.68 3.94 -6.47
C LEU A 12 -9.91 3.89 -7.39
N LEU A 13 -10.97 4.63 -7.08
CA LEU A 13 -12.15 4.76 -7.94
C LEU A 13 -11.80 5.41 -9.29
N ILE A 14 -11.03 6.50 -9.28
CA ILE A 14 -10.55 7.14 -10.52
C ILE A 14 -9.73 6.14 -11.34
N ARG A 15 -8.80 5.41 -10.71
CA ARG A 15 -7.96 4.43 -11.39
C ARG A 15 -8.76 3.29 -12.01
N LYS A 16 -9.80 2.81 -11.31
CA LYS A 16 -10.77 1.84 -11.81
C LYS A 16 -11.58 2.38 -12.99
N HIS A 17 -12.04 3.63 -12.93
CA HIS A 17 -12.74 4.25 -14.05
C HIS A 17 -11.86 4.40 -15.29
N ILE A 18 -10.58 4.77 -15.13
CA ILE A 18 -9.62 4.80 -16.23
C ILE A 18 -9.48 3.40 -16.84
N TYR A 19 -9.24 2.37 -16.04
CA TYR A 19 -9.14 1.00 -16.52
C TYR A 19 -10.39 0.56 -17.30
N ASN A 20 -11.58 0.79 -16.75
CA ASN A 20 -12.83 0.44 -17.42
C ASN A 20 -13.00 1.18 -18.76
N LYS A 21 -12.58 2.45 -18.85
CA LYS A 21 -12.58 3.18 -20.11
C LYS A 21 -11.59 2.58 -21.10
N GLU A 22 -10.35 2.32 -20.67
CA GLU A 22 -9.31 1.72 -21.51
C GLU A 22 -9.74 0.37 -22.09
N MET A 23 -10.46 -0.46 -21.32
CA MET A 23 -10.98 -1.76 -21.79
C MET A 23 -12.06 -1.64 -22.88
N LEU A 24 -12.72 -0.48 -22.99
CA LEU A 24 -13.77 -0.22 -23.99
C LEU A 24 -13.23 0.53 -25.22
N MET A 25 -11.95 0.92 -25.23
CA MET A 25 -11.35 1.64 -26.34
C MET A 25 -11.01 0.69 -27.49
N GLU A 26 -11.36 1.08 -28.71
CA GLU A 26 -10.98 0.35 -29.93
C GLU A 26 -9.48 0.49 -30.24
N GLN A 27 -8.88 1.60 -29.80
CA GLN A 27 -7.47 1.91 -29.99
C GLN A 27 -6.75 1.90 -28.64
N PRO A 28 -5.46 1.52 -28.62
CA PRO A 28 -4.68 1.54 -27.39
C PRO A 28 -4.59 2.97 -26.81
N PRO A 29 -4.43 3.11 -25.48
CA PRO A 29 -4.25 4.41 -24.84
C PRO A 29 -3.05 5.15 -25.41
N SER A 30 -3.16 6.48 -25.50
CA SER A 30 -2.04 7.32 -25.93
C SER A 30 -0.89 7.30 -24.91
N ILE A 31 0.28 7.78 -25.33
CA ILE A 31 1.43 7.92 -24.42
C ILE A 31 1.10 8.84 -23.24
N ASP A 32 0.31 9.89 -23.46
CA ASP A 32 -0.06 10.82 -22.40
C ASP A 32 -1.07 10.21 -21.43
N ASP A 33 -2.00 9.37 -21.91
CA ASP A 33 -2.88 8.58 -21.03
C ASP A 33 -2.07 7.65 -20.11
N ILE A 34 -1.04 7.00 -20.66
CA ILE A 34 -0.13 6.14 -19.89
C ILE A 34 0.63 6.94 -18.82
N LYS A 35 1.07 8.18 -19.12
CA LYS A 35 1.74 9.05 -18.14
C LYS A 35 0.81 9.41 -16.99
N ILE A 36 -0.41 9.86 -17.30
CA ILE A 36 -1.43 10.20 -16.30
C ILE A 36 -1.71 9.00 -15.39
N ARG A 37 -1.82 7.80 -15.98
CA ARG A 37 -2.01 6.56 -15.22
C ARG A 37 -0.86 6.28 -14.25
N LYS A 38 0.39 6.45 -14.70
CA LYS A 38 1.57 6.28 -13.83
C LYS A 38 1.62 7.31 -12.71
N GLU A 39 1.29 8.57 -12.99
CA GLU A 39 1.21 9.61 -11.97
C GLU A 39 0.14 9.28 -10.92
N LEU A 40 -1.03 8.79 -11.34
CA LEU A 40 -2.08 8.36 -10.43
C LEU A 40 -1.65 7.16 -9.57
N ASP A 41 -0.99 6.17 -10.17
CA ASP A 41 -0.44 5.02 -9.45
C ASP A 41 0.60 5.46 -8.40
N GLN A 42 1.43 6.46 -8.73
CA GLN A 42 2.38 7.05 -7.78
C GLN A 42 1.67 7.78 -6.63
N LEU A 43 0.64 8.58 -6.92
CA LEU A 43 -0.16 9.26 -5.90
C LEU A 43 -0.83 8.28 -4.93
N ILE A 44 -1.31 7.14 -5.43
CA ILE A 44 -1.86 6.08 -4.58
C ILE A 44 -0.78 5.57 -3.61
N LYS A 45 0.42 5.31 -4.10
CA LYS A 45 1.56 4.87 -3.27
C LYS A 45 1.95 5.92 -2.24
N ASP A 46 2.02 7.19 -2.63
CA ASP A 46 2.38 8.31 -1.73
C ASP A 46 1.37 8.49 -0.59
N VAL A 47 0.08 8.25 -0.85
CA VAL A 47 -0.96 8.32 0.18
C VAL A 47 -0.85 7.16 1.18
N ILE A 48 -0.47 5.97 0.71
CA ILE A 48 -0.27 4.78 1.55
C ILE A 48 1.01 4.92 2.40
N GLY A 49 2.09 5.40 1.78
CA GLY A 49 3.38 5.68 2.40
C GLY A 49 4.52 4.79 1.90
N ASP A 50 5.75 5.26 2.10
CA ASP A 50 7.01 4.69 1.61
C ASP A 50 7.72 3.76 2.61
N PHE A 51 7.09 3.49 3.75
CA PHE A 51 7.68 2.70 4.84
C PHE A 51 7.63 1.18 4.62
N LEU A 52 7.01 0.73 3.52
CA LEU A 52 6.79 -0.68 3.19
C LEU A 52 8.06 -1.34 2.64
N THR A 53 8.26 -2.62 2.99
CA THR A 53 9.30 -3.45 2.38
C THR A 53 9.01 -3.69 0.90
N ARG A 54 9.98 -4.20 0.14
CA ARG A 54 9.74 -4.56 -1.27
C ARG A 54 8.64 -5.60 -1.42
N GLU A 55 8.59 -6.59 -0.53
CA GLU A 55 7.57 -7.64 -0.54
C GLU A 55 6.18 -7.07 -0.27
N ASP A 56 6.06 -6.16 0.71
CA ASP A 56 4.82 -5.44 1.00
C ASP A 56 4.37 -4.56 -0.16
N GLN A 57 5.31 -3.92 -0.86
CA GLN A 57 5.01 -3.12 -2.05
C GLN A 57 4.47 -4.00 -3.19
N GLU A 58 5.03 -5.19 -3.40
CA GLU A 58 4.51 -6.15 -4.39
C GLU A 58 3.13 -6.69 -4.01
N ALA A 59 2.88 -6.95 -2.71
CA ALA A 59 1.56 -7.34 -2.22
C ALA A 59 0.52 -6.22 -2.41
N MET A 60 0.91 -4.98 -2.10
CA MET A 60 0.09 -3.78 -2.31
C MET A 60 -0.24 -3.57 -3.79
N ASP A 61 0.74 -3.68 -4.69
CA ASP A 61 0.53 -3.54 -6.13
C ASP A 61 -0.47 -4.60 -6.65
N LYS A 62 -0.38 -5.85 -6.17
CA LYS A 62 -1.37 -6.89 -6.49
C LYS A 62 -2.77 -6.56 -5.98
N ILE A 63 -2.88 -6.05 -4.76
CA ILE A 63 -4.17 -5.65 -4.17
C ILE A 63 -4.82 -4.51 -4.96
N VAL A 64 -4.03 -3.48 -5.30
CA VAL A 64 -4.51 -2.35 -6.11
C VAL A 64 -4.94 -2.83 -7.50
N LEU A 65 -4.17 -3.70 -8.15
CA LEU A 65 -4.53 -4.26 -9.44
C LEU A 65 -5.88 -5.01 -9.39
N LYS A 66 -6.08 -5.89 -8.39
CA LYS A 66 -7.35 -6.59 -8.19
C LYS A 66 -8.52 -5.62 -7.98
N ALA A 67 -8.31 -4.53 -7.25
CA ALA A 67 -9.34 -3.51 -7.03
C ALA A 67 -9.75 -2.82 -8.34
N VAL A 68 -8.75 -2.47 -9.16
CA VAL A 68 -8.90 -1.78 -10.44
C VAL A 68 -9.59 -2.68 -11.47
N CYS A 69 -9.21 -3.96 -11.54
CA CYS A 69 -9.87 -4.96 -12.39
C CYS A 69 -11.29 -5.30 -11.92
N GLY A 70 -11.62 -4.98 -10.67
CA GLY A 70 -12.93 -5.26 -10.07
C GLY A 70 -13.07 -6.64 -9.44
N ASP A 71 -11.97 -7.37 -9.27
CA ASP A 71 -11.93 -8.68 -8.60
C ASP A 71 -12.27 -8.58 -7.10
N ILE A 72 -11.98 -7.42 -6.50
CA ILE A 72 -12.33 -7.09 -5.11
C ILE A 72 -12.98 -5.69 -5.02
N SER A 73 -13.80 -5.48 -4.00
CA SER A 73 -14.39 -4.16 -3.73
C SER A 73 -13.35 -3.17 -3.23
N ILE A 74 -13.59 -1.87 -3.44
CA ILE A 74 -12.70 -0.81 -2.94
C ILE A 74 -12.63 -0.85 -1.41
N GLU A 75 -13.73 -1.18 -0.74
CA GLU A 75 -13.77 -1.35 0.71
C GLU A 75 -12.85 -2.48 1.18
N MET A 76 -12.87 -3.64 0.51
CA MET A 76 -11.95 -4.75 0.81
C MET A 76 -10.49 -4.37 0.55
N THR A 77 -10.22 -3.61 -0.52
CA THR A 77 -8.89 -3.06 -0.81
C THR A 77 -8.37 -2.20 0.33
N LEU A 78 -9.21 -1.29 0.87
CA LEU A 78 -8.84 -0.44 1.99
C LEU A 78 -8.52 -1.24 3.26
N VAL A 79 -9.27 -2.32 3.52
CA VAL A 79 -9.01 -3.22 4.65
C VAL A 79 -7.68 -3.94 4.46
N ALA A 80 -7.42 -4.54 3.29
CA ALA A 80 -6.19 -5.26 3.02
C ALA A 80 -4.94 -4.36 3.10
N ILE A 81 -5.02 -3.13 2.58
CA ILE A 81 -3.94 -2.14 2.72
C ILE A 81 -3.71 -1.80 4.19
N LYS A 82 -4.80 -1.62 4.96
CA LYS A 82 -4.69 -1.36 6.40
C LYS A 82 -3.98 -2.53 7.11
N GLU A 83 -4.32 -3.78 6.80
CA GLU A 83 -3.68 -4.96 7.40
C GLU A 83 -2.17 -5.00 7.15
N ILE A 84 -1.72 -4.71 5.92
CA ILE A 84 -0.29 -4.60 5.59
C ILE A 84 0.41 -3.53 6.45
N ILE A 85 -0.20 -2.34 6.55
CA ILE A 85 0.35 -1.25 7.36
C ILE A 85 0.43 -1.65 8.83
N TYR A 86 -0.61 -2.30 9.37
CA TYR A 86 -0.63 -2.75 10.77
C TYR A 86 0.43 -3.81 11.03
N GLY A 87 0.61 -4.79 10.12
CA GLY A 87 1.66 -5.80 10.22
C GLY A 87 3.04 -5.17 10.35
N TYR A 88 3.36 -4.18 9.49
CA TYR A 88 4.63 -3.44 9.55
C TYR A 88 4.88 -2.80 10.93
N TYR A 89 3.87 -2.14 11.51
CA TYR A 89 4.03 -1.50 12.81
C TYR A 89 4.12 -2.50 13.97
N GLN A 90 3.44 -3.65 13.89
CA GLN A 90 3.56 -4.71 14.88
C GLN A 90 4.97 -5.31 14.91
N GLU A 91 5.50 -5.69 13.74
CA GLU A 91 6.87 -6.22 13.64
C GLU A 91 7.92 -5.23 14.18
N LYS A 92 7.72 -3.93 13.92
CA LYS A 92 8.63 -2.88 14.41
C LYS A 92 8.56 -2.73 15.93
N GLN A 93 7.41 -2.98 16.56
CA GLN A 93 7.28 -2.99 18.01
C GLN A 93 7.90 -4.25 18.63
N GLU A 94 7.74 -5.41 18.00
CA GLU A 94 8.33 -6.66 18.44
C GLU A 94 9.86 -6.63 18.36
N LYS A 95 10.44 -6.13 17.27
CA LYS A 95 11.90 -5.92 17.13
C LYS A 95 12.46 -4.98 18.21
N LYS A 96 11.71 -3.94 18.61
CA LYS A 96 12.10 -3.05 19.71
C LYS A 96 12.07 -3.74 21.08
N ARG A 97 11.12 -4.66 21.31
CA ARG A 97 11.06 -5.45 22.53
C ARG A 97 12.20 -6.47 22.59
N GLY A 98 12.44 -7.21 21.51
CA GLY A 98 13.55 -8.16 21.41
C GLY A 98 14.92 -7.50 21.67
N ASN A 99 15.20 -6.36 21.05
CA ASN A 99 16.45 -5.62 21.32
C ASN A 99 16.58 -5.17 22.79
N LYS A 100 15.47 -4.80 23.44
CA LYS A 100 15.49 -4.38 24.86
C LYS A 100 15.73 -5.57 25.78
N GLU A 101 15.20 -6.74 25.45
CA GLU A 101 15.43 -7.99 26.17
C GLU A 101 16.87 -8.47 26.01
N GLU A 102 17.43 -8.45 24.80
CA GLU A 102 18.84 -8.76 24.54
C GLU A 102 19.81 -7.80 25.26
N LEU A 103 19.54 -6.49 25.21
CA LEU A 103 20.31 -5.50 25.98
C LEU A 103 20.23 -5.78 27.48
N SER A 104 19.05 -6.12 28.02
CA SER A 104 18.91 -6.46 29.43
C SER A 104 19.68 -7.73 29.81
N ALA A 105 19.71 -8.74 28.93
CA ALA A 105 20.44 -9.98 29.13
C ALA A 105 21.97 -9.74 29.11
N TYR A 106 22.44 -8.85 28.23
CA TYR A 106 23.85 -8.47 28.15
C TYR A 106 24.34 -7.78 29.44
N TYR A 107 23.57 -6.83 29.98
CA TYR A 107 23.92 -6.16 31.24
C TYR A 107 23.78 -7.06 32.47
N ASN A 108 22.84 -8.00 32.48
CA ASN A 108 22.65 -8.93 33.60
C ASN A 108 23.68 -10.07 33.64
N ASN A 109 24.26 -10.45 32.49
CA ASN A 109 25.25 -11.54 32.42
C ASN A 109 26.72 -11.07 32.48
N GLY A 110 26.99 -9.76 32.37
CA GLY A 110 28.35 -9.20 32.33
C GLY A 110 28.90 -8.68 33.68
N TYR A 111 28.10 -8.65 34.75
CA TYR A 111 28.53 -8.24 36.09
C TYR A 111 28.35 -9.38 37.09
N ARG A 112 29.25 -10.37 37.04
CA ARG A 112 29.57 -11.26 38.15
C ARG A 112 31.07 -11.50 38.21
#